data_AF-A0A3B9A205-F1
#
_entry.id   AF-A0A3B9A205-F1
#
_cell.length_a   1.000
_cell.length_b   1.000
_cell.length_c   1.000
_cell.angle_alpha   90.00
_cell.angle_beta   90.00
_cell.angle_gamma   90.00
#
_symmetry.space_group_name_H-M   'P 1'
#
loop_
_entity.id
_entity.type
_entity.pdbx_description
1 polymer ?
#
loop_
_entity_poly.entity_id
_entity_poly.type
_entity_poly.pdbx_seq_one_letter_code
_entity_poly.pdbx_strand_id
1 'polypeptide(L)'
;PSPNSIDSVSNRDAAASFLFFASLLSVHLSRLAEALILFSTTEFGFLDLPDAYTTGSSIMPQKKNPDMLELTRAKAGTTIGLLTGFLSVLKNLPSAYDKDLQEDKPAVFAAFDTLNLTLPVISGILQNLTIKSQQISASVDTAVLATEIADFLVLQGIPFRKAHRLVGELIRECLDQGITISQTKPDRLMKIHPSLPEKFSDLLDPHRAIERRSQYGGTSSTSARNQILQARQLLDNTT
;
A
#
# COMPACT_ATOMS: atom_id res chain seq x y z
N PRO A 1 -30.90 -20.11 -18.34
CA PRO A 1 -31.13 -20.22 -19.79
C PRO A 1 -30.60 -18.94 -20.44
N SER A 2 -29.88 -19.07 -21.56
CA SER A 2 -29.32 -17.94 -22.30
C SER A 2 -30.27 -17.49 -23.41
N PRO A 3 -30.23 -16.20 -23.81
CA PRO A 3 -31.13 -15.65 -24.83
C PRO A 3 -30.73 -16.03 -26.27
N ASN A 4 -29.50 -16.49 -26.51
CA ASN A 4 -28.98 -16.79 -27.84
C ASN A 4 -28.09 -18.04 -27.82
N SER A 5 -28.42 -19.05 -28.63
CA SER A 5 -27.71 -20.32 -28.66
C SER A 5 -26.31 -20.23 -29.27
N ILE A 6 -26.08 -19.36 -30.26
CA ILE A 6 -24.77 -19.15 -30.89
C ILE A 6 -23.81 -18.52 -29.89
N ASP A 7 -24.22 -17.43 -29.24
CA ASP A 7 -23.42 -16.77 -28.20
C ASP A 7 -23.07 -17.74 -27.06
N SER A 8 -24.04 -18.56 -26.64
CA SER A 8 -23.85 -19.52 -25.54
C SER A 8 -22.71 -20.51 -25.76
N VAL A 9 -22.44 -20.88 -27.00
CA VAL A 9 -21.40 -21.88 -27.33
C VAL A 9 -20.08 -21.23 -27.74
N SER A 10 -20.12 -20.00 -28.28
CA SER A 10 -18.94 -19.26 -28.74
C SER A 10 -18.28 -18.39 -27.67
N ASN A 11 -19.07 -17.80 -26.77
CA ASN A 11 -18.63 -16.80 -25.81
C ASN A 11 -17.75 -17.41 -24.70
N ARG A 12 -16.69 -16.70 -24.30
CA ARG A 12 -15.84 -17.02 -23.13
C ARG A 12 -15.53 -15.80 -22.24
N ASP A 13 -16.36 -14.78 -22.28
CA ASP A 13 -16.25 -13.54 -21.51
C ASP A 13 -16.21 -13.82 -20.00
N ALA A 14 -16.94 -14.83 -19.52
CA ALA A 14 -16.87 -15.24 -18.12
C ALA A 14 -15.45 -15.71 -17.73
N ALA A 15 -14.79 -16.48 -18.59
CA ALA A 15 -13.41 -16.91 -18.38
C ALA A 15 -12.44 -15.72 -18.46
N ALA A 16 -12.59 -14.84 -19.45
CA ALA A 16 -11.77 -13.64 -19.59
C ALA A 16 -11.95 -12.67 -18.40
N SER A 17 -13.19 -12.49 -17.93
CA SER A 17 -13.52 -11.65 -16.78
C SER A 17 -12.94 -12.21 -15.49
N PHE A 18 -13.00 -13.52 -15.29
CA PHE A 18 -12.34 -14.18 -14.17
C PHE A 18 -10.82 -14.00 -14.22
N LEU A 19 -10.19 -14.19 -15.38
CA LEU A 19 -8.76 -13.98 -15.55
C LEU A 19 -8.35 -12.52 -15.32
N PHE A 20 -9.19 -11.56 -15.73
CA PHE A 20 -8.99 -10.14 -15.43
C PHE A 20 -9.05 -9.87 -13.93
N PHE A 21 -10.08 -10.37 -13.26
CA PHE A 21 -10.21 -10.27 -11.80
C PHE A 21 -9.00 -10.89 -11.09
N ALA A 22 -8.61 -12.11 -11.47
CA ALA A 22 -7.47 -12.80 -10.88
C ALA A 22 -6.16 -12.05 -11.10
N SER A 23 -5.98 -11.47 -12.28
CA SER A 23 -4.80 -10.65 -12.61
C SER A 23 -4.75 -9.40 -11.75
N LEU A 24 -5.85 -8.65 -11.66
CA LEU A 24 -5.92 -7.42 -10.88
C LEU A 24 -5.72 -7.69 -9.38
N LEU A 25 -6.35 -8.74 -8.85
CA LEU A 25 -6.14 -9.19 -7.48
C LEU A 25 -4.67 -9.55 -7.24
N SER A 26 -4.03 -10.30 -8.15
CA SER A 26 -2.62 -10.65 -8.02
C SER A 26 -1.71 -9.41 -8.04
N VAL A 27 -2.05 -8.36 -8.81
CA VAL A 27 -1.34 -7.07 -8.79
C VAL A 27 -1.51 -6.36 -7.44
N HIS A 28 -2.68 -6.40 -6.82
CA HIS A 28 -2.84 -5.86 -5.47
C HIS A 28 -2.02 -6.63 -4.44
N LEU A 29 -1.99 -7.95 -4.54
CA LEU A 29 -1.19 -8.82 -3.67
C LEU A 29 0.32 -8.59 -3.88
N SER A 30 0.78 -8.34 -5.11
CA SER A 30 2.19 -8.06 -5.37
C SER A 30 2.66 -6.74 -4.76
N ARG A 31 1.80 -5.70 -4.78
CA ARG A 31 2.08 -4.42 -4.10
C ARG A 31 2.17 -4.57 -2.59
N LEU A 32 1.28 -5.37 -2.00
CA LEU A 32 1.35 -5.70 -0.57
C LEU A 32 2.63 -6.48 -0.26
N ALA A 33 2.95 -7.49 -1.08
CA ALA A 33 4.15 -8.30 -0.92
C ALA A 33 5.42 -7.44 -0.99
N GLU A 34 5.52 -6.51 -1.94
CA GLU A 34 6.64 -5.55 -2.03
C GLU A 34 6.83 -4.76 -0.74
N ALA A 35 5.74 -4.19 -0.20
CA ALA A 35 5.80 -3.41 1.02
C ALA A 35 6.26 -4.26 2.22
N LEU A 36 5.75 -5.47 2.36
CA LEU A 36 6.15 -6.39 3.42
C LEU A 36 7.61 -6.86 3.28
N ILE A 37 8.08 -7.11 2.05
CA ILE A 37 9.50 -7.42 1.77
C ILE A 37 10.36 -6.25 2.21
N LEU A 38 10.06 -5.03 1.77
CA LEU A 38 10.84 -3.84 2.11
C LEU A 38 10.85 -3.58 3.62
N PHE A 39 9.70 -3.70 4.27
CA PHE A 39 9.58 -3.45 5.71
C PHE A 39 10.19 -4.55 6.59
N SER A 40 10.49 -5.72 6.02
CA SER A 40 11.17 -6.82 6.74
C SER A 40 12.67 -6.85 6.50
N THR A 41 13.24 -5.98 5.66
CA THR A 41 14.70 -5.91 5.50
C THR A 41 15.39 -5.44 6.76
N THR A 42 16.69 -5.67 6.86
CA THR A 42 17.52 -5.21 7.97
C THR A 42 17.60 -3.69 8.07
N GLU A 43 17.53 -2.99 6.95
CA GLU A 43 17.65 -1.53 6.86
C GLU A 43 16.38 -0.83 7.36
N PHE A 44 15.20 -1.40 7.09
CA PHE A 44 13.93 -0.88 7.61
C PHE A 44 13.60 -1.45 8.99
N GLY A 45 13.63 -2.78 9.12
CA GLY A 45 13.40 -3.49 10.38
C GLY A 45 11.97 -3.40 10.94
N PHE A 46 11.02 -2.77 10.25
CA PHE A 46 9.68 -2.46 10.75
C PHE A 46 8.83 -3.68 11.09
N LEU A 47 9.08 -4.81 10.43
CA LEU A 47 8.34 -6.04 10.61
C LEU A 47 9.29 -7.20 10.93
N ASP A 48 8.78 -8.18 11.65
CA ASP A 48 9.33 -9.53 11.66
C ASP A 48 8.31 -10.51 11.06
N LEU A 49 8.78 -11.33 10.12
CA LEU A 49 7.94 -12.28 9.43
C LEU A 49 7.89 -13.62 10.19
N PRO A 50 6.74 -14.31 10.18
CA PRO A 50 6.60 -15.61 10.84
C PRO A 50 7.46 -16.69 10.17
N ASP A 51 8.16 -17.49 10.99
CA ASP A 51 9.09 -18.53 10.53
C ASP A 51 8.42 -19.52 9.57
N ALA A 52 7.15 -19.87 9.81
CA ALA A 52 6.38 -20.77 8.96
C ALA A 52 6.22 -20.30 7.49
N TYR A 53 6.46 -19.02 7.22
CA TYR A 53 6.30 -18.40 5.90
C TYR A 53 7.62 -17.81 5.35
N THR A 54 8.75 -18.10 5.99
CA THR A 54 10.07 -17.63 5.57
C THR A 54 11.04 -18.80 5.48
N THR A 55 12.08 -18.67 4.67
CA THR A 55 13.23 -19.58 4.73
C THR A 55 14.38 -18.94 5.50
N GLY A 56 15.20 -19.76 6.15
CA GLY A 56 16.36 -19.30 6.92
C GLY A 56 17.66 -19.89 6.40
N SER A 57 18.77 -19.25 6.76
CA SER A 57 20.10 -19.85 6.61
C SER A 57 20.49 -20.56 7.90
N SER A 58 21.03 -21.77 7.82
CA SER A 58 21.61 -22.47 8.97
C SER A 58 22.83 -21.76 9.57
N ILE A 59 23.47 -20.86 8.81
CA ILE A 59 24.64 -20.08 9.25
C ILE A 59 24.22 -18.73 9.85
N MET A 60 23.11 -18.15 9.40
CA MET A 60 22.58 -16.86 9.86
C MET A 60 21.17 -17.03 10.41
N PRO A 61 21.01 -17.45 11.69
CA PRO A 61 19.71 -17.78 12.28
C PRO A 61 18.73 -16.60 12.33
N GLN A 62 19.24 -15.36 12.33
CA GLN A 62 18.45 -14.13 12.28
C GLN A 62 17.97 -13.76 10.88
N LYS A 63 18.55 -14.34 9.82
CA LYS A 63 18.21 -13.99 8.43
C LYS A 63 16.99 -14.80 7.99
N LYS A 64 15.86 -14.13 7.85
CA LYS A 64 14.62 -14.65 7.29
C LYS A 64 14.44 -14.13 5.87
N ASN A 65 14.31 -15.02 4.90
CA ASN A 65 14.03 -14.67 3.52
C ASN A 65 12.49 -14.65 3.30
N PRO A 66 11.93 -13.62 2.66
CA PRO A 66 10.50 -13.48 2.46
C PRO A 66 10.00 -14.26 1.23
N ASP A 67 10.42 -15.53 1.04
CA ASP A 67 10.21 -16.31 -0.19
C ASP A 67 8.72 -16.36 -0.62
N MET A 68 7.83 -16.51 0.35
CA MET A 68 6.38 -16.57 0.09
C MET A 68 5.83 -15.25 -0.49
N LEU A 69 6.39 -14.11 -0.07
CA LEU A 69 6.06 -12.79 -0.61
C LEU A 69 6.69 -12.60 -1.98
N GLU A 70 7.93 -13.07 -2.20
CA GLU A 70 8.59 -13.03 -3.50
C GLU A 70 7.84 -13.86 -4.55
N LEU A 71 7.40 -15.07 -4.18
CA LEU A 71 6.56 -15.92 -5.01
C LEU A 71 5.21 -15.27 -5.30
N THR A 72 4.57 -14.67 -4.29
CA THR A 72 3.32 -13.89 -4.50
C THR A 72 3.52 -12.78 -5.53
N ARG A 73 4.61 -12.02 -5.42
CA ARG A 73 4.95 -10.96 -6.36
C ARG A 73 5.19 -11.50 -7.77
N ALA A 74 5.91 -12.63 -7.90
CA ALA A 74 6.15 -13.28 -9.19
C ALA A 74 4.86 -13.83 -9.84
N LYS A 75 3.95 -14.39 -9.03
CA LYS A 75 2.68 -14.95 -9.50
C LYS A 75 1.78 -13.93 -10.18
N ALA A 76 1.86 -12.65 -9.80
CA ALA A 76 1.17 -11.58 -10.51
C ALA A 76 1.56 -11.53 -12.01
N GLY A 77 2.85 -11.67 -12.32
CA GLY A 77 3.33 -11.70 -13.70
C GLY A 77 2.78 -12.90 -14.48
N THR A 78 2.78 -14.09 -13.88
CA THR A 78 2.23 -15.29 -14.54
C THR A 78 0.72 -15.18 -14.75
N THR A 79 -0.04 -14.66 -13.80
CA THR A 79 -1.49 -14.49 -13.93
C THR A 79 -1.86 -13.48 -15.01
N ILE A 80 -1.12 -12.37 -15.12
CA ILE A 80 -1.24 -11.41 -16.24
C ILE A 80 -0.97 -12.12 -17.58
N GLY A 81 0.04 -12.98 -17.63
CA GLY A 81 0.33 -13.81 -18.80
C GLY A 81 -0.85 -14.67 -19.24
N LEU A 82 -1.55 -15.31 -18.29
CA LEU A 82 -2.75 -16.11 -18.59
C LEU A 82 -3.86 -15.26 -19.22
N LEU A 83 -4.15 -14.07 -18.67
CA LEU A 83 -5.15 -13.17 -19.24
C LEU A 83 -4.78 -12.72 -20.65
N THR A 84 -3.56 -12.22 -20.85
CA THR A 84 -3.12 -11.69 -22.15
C THR A 84 -3.06 -12.78 -23.21
N GLY A 85 -2.59 -13.98 -22.85
CA GLY A 85 -2.62 -15.16 -23.71
C GLY A 85 -4.04 -15.54 -24.09
N PHE A 86 -4.95 -15.63 -23.11
CA PHE A 86 -6.34 -16.01 -23.38
C PHE A 86 -7.08 -14.99 -24.25
N LEU A 87 -6.91 -13.68 -24.01
CA LEU A 87 -7.46 -12.64 -24.88
C LEU A 87 -6.92 -12.75 -26.32
N SER A 88 -5.67 -13.19 -26.46
CA SER A 88 -5.07 -13.41 -27.79
C SER A 88 -5.68 -14.62 -28.51
N VAL A 89 -6.09 -15.67 -27.77
CA VAL A 89 -6.84 -16.82 -28.33
C VAL A 89 -8.22 -16.38 -28.82
N LEU A 90 -8.94 -15.56 -28.05
CA LEU A 90 -10.28 -15.12 -28.42
C LEU A 90 -10.29 -14.12 -29.59
N LYS A 91 -9.19 -13.41 -29.79
CA LYS A 91 -9.10 -12.34 -30.79
C LYS A 91 -9.35 -12.87 -32.20
N ASN A 92 -10.35 -12.28 -32.86
CA ASN A 92 -10.75 -12.55 -34.24
C ASN A 92 -11.26 -13.98 -34.52
N LEU A 93 -11.72 -14.73 -33.51
CA LEU A 93 -12.44 -15.98 -33.77
C LEU A 93 -13.76 -15.68 -34.50
N PRO A 94 -14.08 -16.39 -35.59
CA PRO A 94 -15.41 -16.32 -36.19
C PRO A 94 -16.44 -16.98 -35.25
N SER A 95 -17.73 -16.69 -35.47
CA SER A 95 -18.78 -17.48 -34.83
C SER A 95 -18.90 -18.86 -35.51
N ALA A 96 -19.25 -19.95 -34.82
CA ALA A 96 -19.64 -20.03 -33.41
C ALA A 96 -18.60 -20.76 -32.54
N TYR A 97 -18.61 -22.09 -32.55
CA TYR A 97 -17.63 -22.88 -31.79
C TYR A 97 -16.43 -23.23 -32.67
N ASP A 98 -15.25 -22.84 -32.20
CA ASP A 98 -13.97 -23.33 -32.69
C ASP A 98 -13.24 -24.08 -31.57
N LYS A 99 -12.34 -25.00 -31.97
CA LYS A 99 -11.62 -25.85 -31.01
C LYS A 99 -10.64 -25.04 -30.15
N ASP A 100 -10.21 -23.88 -30.63
CA ASP A 100 -9.45 -22.85 -29.91
C ASP A 100 -10.06 -22.51 -28.55
N LEU A 101 -11.39 -22.56 -28.43
CA LEU A 101 -12.12 -22.30 -27.19
C LEU A 101 -11.88 -23.36 -26.10
N GLN A 102 -11.07 -24.39 -26.34
CA GLN A 102 -10.62 -25.33 -25.30
C GLN A 102 -9.45 -24.81 -24.46
N GLU A 103 -8.77 -23.75 -24.91
CA GLU A 103 -7.71 -23.05 -24.14
C GLU A 103 -8.26 -22.24 -22.95
N ASP A 104 -9.59 -22.20 -22.78
CA ASP A 104 -10.25 -21.60 -21.63
C ASP A 104 -9.88 -22.29 -20.31
N LYS A 105 -9.92 -23.62 -20.28
CA LYS A 105 -9.75 -24.43 -19.07
C LYS A 105 -8.35 -24.33 -18.48
N PRO A 106 -7.25 -24.53 -19.24
CA PRO A 106 -5.91 -24.46 -18.68
C PRO A 106 -5.62 -23.09 -18.04
N ALA A 107 -6.04 -22.00 -18.71
CA ALA A 107 -5.83 -20.64 -18.22
C ALA A 107 -6.62 -20.39 -16.93
N VAL A 108 -7.93 -20.71 -16.92
CA VAL A 108 -8.80 -20.51 -15.75
C VAL A 108 -8.34 -21.35 -14.57
N PHE A 109 -8.01 -22.63 -14.78
CA PHE A 109 -7.57 -23.52 -13.70
C PHE A 109 -6.24 -23.05 -13.10
N ALA A 110 -5.26 -22.68 -13.93
CA ALA A 110 -3.98 -22.19 -13.44
C ALA A 110 -4.11 -20.89 -12.61
N ALA A 111 -4.99 -19.97 -13.03
CA ALA A 111 -5.27 -18.75 -12.27
C ALA A 111 -5.99 -19.05 -10.95
N PHE A 112 -6.98 -19.95 -10.97
CA PHE A 112 -7.72 -20.39 -9.79
C PHE A 112 -6.80 -21.04 -8.74
N ASP A 113 -5.96 -22.00 -9.17
CA ASP A 113 -5.00 -22.67 -8.30
C ASP A 113 -3.98 -21.69 -7.71
N THR A 114 -3.53 -20.72 -8.52
CA THR A 114 -2.62 -19.67 -8.04
C THR A 114 -3.25 -18.85 -6.93
N LEU A 115 -4.51 -18.43 -7.06
CA LEU A 115 -5.21 -17.67 -6.02
C LEU A 115 -5.46 -18.51 -4.76
N ASN A 116 -5.83 -19.78 -4.90
CA ASN A 116 -6.05 -20.69 -3.77
C ASN A 116 -4.78 -20.97 -2.97
N LEU A 117 -3.61 -20.89 -3.60
CA LEU A 117 -2.33 -21.00 -2.90
C LEU A 117 -1.93 -19.66 -2.27
N THR A 118 -2.09 -18.56 -3.00
CA THR A 118 -1.54 -17.26 -2.60
C THR A 118 -2.36 -16.58 -1.49
N LEU A 119 -3.69 -16.65 -1.55
CA LEU A 119 -4.56 -15.96 -0.58
C LEU A 119 -4.39 -16.48 0.86
N PRO A 120 -4.40 -17.81 1.13
CA PRO A 120 -4.17 -18.31 2.48
C PRO A 120 -2.77 -17.98 3.01
N VAL A 121 -1.75 -18.00 2.16
CA VAL A 121 -0.37 -17.64 2.52
C VAL A 121 -0.30 -16.18 2.97
N ILE A 122 -0.85 -15.25 2.19
CA ILE A 122 -0.87 -13.83 2.56
C ILE A 122 -1.70 -13.60 3.83
N SER A 123 -2.85 -14.26 3.96
CA SER A 123 -3.67 -14.19 5.18
C SER A 123 -2.87 -14.66 6.41
N GLY A 124 -2.18 -15.79 6.29
CA GLY A 124 -1.34 -16.35 7.34
C GLY A 124 -0.19 -15.43 7.75
N ILE A 125 0.48 -14.80 6.78
CA ILE A 125 1.53 -13.81 7.06
C ILE A 125 0.95 -12.61 7.81
N LEU A 126 -0.16 -12.03 7.33
CA LEU A 126 -0.77 -10.84 7.95
C LEU A 126 -1.28 -11.11 9.37
N GLN A 127 -1.75 -12.32 9.66
CA GLN A 127 -2.22 -12.70 10.99
C GLN A 127 -1.09 -12.90 12.00
N ASN A 128 0.11 -13.27 11.54
CA ASN A 128 1.20 -13.74 12.41
C ASN A 128 2.47 -12.86 12.35
N LEU A 129 2.52 -11.86 11.47
CA LEU A 129 3.63 -10.91 11.46
C LEU A 129 3.69 -10.08 12.74
N THR A 130 4.89 -9.68 13.12
CA THR A 130 5.10 -8.80 14.28
C THR A 130 5.51 -7.41 13.81
N ILE A 131 4.79 -6.39 14.28
CA ILE A 131 5.10 -4.99 13.99
C ILE A 131 6.02 -4.44 15.07
N LYS A 132 7.17 -3.87 14.68
CA LYS A 132 8.13 -3.25 15.60
C LYS A 132 7.83 -1.77 15.78
N SER A 133 6.72 -1.46 16.45
CA SER A 133 6.20 -0.08 16.59
C SER A 133 7.23 0.93 17.08
N GLN A 134 8.09 0.55 18.02
CA GLN A 134 9.16 1.44 18.52
C GLN A 134 10.17 1.82 17.43
N GLN A 135 10.57 0.87 16.57
CA GLN A 135 11.49 1.13 15.47
C GLN A 135 10.85 2.02 14.41
N ILE A 136 9.57 1.77 14.10
CA ILE A 136 8.79 2.60 13.18
C ILE A 136 8.72 4.03 13.72
N SER A 137 8.33 4.23 14.99
CA SER A 137 8.26 5.55 15.61
C SER A 137 9.61 6.25 15.63
N ALA A 138 10.71 5.53 15.90
CA ALA A 138 12.05 6.08 15.90
C ALA A 138 12.57 6.46 14.50
N SER A 139 12.03 5.84 13.43
CA SER A 139 12.40 6.13 12.04
C SER A 139 11.75 7.38 11.46
N VAL A 140 10.76 7.96 12.15
CA VAL A 140 10.06 9.17 11.67
C VAL A 140 10.99 10.37 11.77
N ASP A 141 11.46 10.83 10.62
CA ASP A 141 12.20 12.09 10.52
C ASP A 141 11.24 13.26 10.80
N THR A 142 11.58 14.14 11.74
CA THR A 142 10.74 15.30 12.03
C THR A 142 10.78 16.36 10.94
N ALA A 143 11.72 16.28 9.99
CA ALA A 143 11.77 17.17 8.83
C ALA A 143 10.49 17.09 7.97
N VAL A 144 9.81 15.92 7.89
CA VAL A 144 8.53 15.83 7.16
C VAL A 144 7.42 16.67 7.80
N LEU A 145 7.55 17.04 9.07
CA LEU A 145 6.60 17.89 9.79
C LEU A 145 6.75 19.38 9.46
N ALA A 146 7.73 19.77 8.65
CA ALA A 146 7.84 21.16 8.21
C ALA A 146 6.59 21.63 7.43
N THR A 147 5.93 20.69 6.74
CA THR A 147 4.66 20.93 6.04
C THR A 147 3.55 21.35 7.00
N GLU A 148 3.55 20.86 8.25
CA GLU A 148 2.56 21.21 9.27
C GLU A 148 2.61 22.70 9.64
N ILE A 149 3.80 23.31 9.56
CA ILE A 149 3.98 24.75 9.81
C ILE A 149 3.35 25.55 8.68
N ALA A 150 3.57 25.13 7.44
CA ALA A 150 3.02 25.80 6.27
C ALA A 150 1.49 25.71 6.29
N ASP A 151 0.94 24.52 6.56
CA ASP A 151 -0.50 24.29 6.72
C ASP A 151 -1.08 25.17 7.83
N PHE A 152 -0.41 25.25 8.98
CA PHE A 152 -0.86 26.10 10.07
C PHE A 152 -0.90 27.58 9.68
N LEU A 153 0.14 28.11 9.04
CA LEU A 153 0.17 29.49 8.57
C LEU A 153 -0.95 29.78 7.56
N VAL A 154 -1.25 28.82 6.69
CA VAL A 154 -2.37 28.93 5.73
C VAL A 154 -3.71 29.01 6.46
N LEU A 155 -3.90 28.21 7.51
CA LEU A 155 -5.09 28.30 8.37
C LEU A 155 -5.20 29.64 9.11
N GLN A 156 -4.07 30.32 9.37
CA GLN A 156 -4.04 31.69 9.90
C GLN A 156 -4.25 32.78 8.82
N GLY A 157 -4.60 32.39 7.58
CA GLY A 157 -4.89 33.31 6.47
C GLY A 157 -3.66 33.75 5.67
N ILE A 158 -2.49 33.15 5.90
CA ILE A 158 -1.29 33.44 5.11
C ILE A 158 -1.36 32.73 3.76
N PRO A 159 -1.16 33.42 2.62
CA PRO A 159 -1.14 32.77 1.32
C PRO A 159 -0.11 31.63 1.26
N PHE A 160 -0.48 30.48 0.72
CA PHE A 160 0.36 29.28 0.68
C PHE A 160 1.79 29.55 0.19
N ARG A 161 1.95 30.33 -0.88
CA ARG A 161 3.27 30.70 -1.42
C ARG A 161 4.15 31.44 -0.39
N LYS A 162 3.56 32.27 0.46
CA LYS A 162 4.27 32.98 1.54
C LYS A 162 4.58 32.03 2.69
N ALA A 163 3.62 31.21 3.13
CA ALA A 163 3.82 30.20 4.17
C ALA A 163 4.93 29.21 3.80
N HIS A 164 4.90 28.66 2.59
CA HIS A 164 5.91 27.73 2.09
C HIS A 164 7.30 28.38 1.98
N ARG A 165 7.39 29.66 1.59
CA ARG A 165 8.67 30.38 1.54
C ARG A 165 9.27 30.52 2.94
N LEU A 166 8.47 30.95 3.92
CA LEU A 166 8.91 31.11 5.32
C LEU A 166 9.41 29.79 5.90
N VAL A 167 8.70 28.68 5.66
CA VAL A 167 9.14 27.35 6.08
C VAL A 167 10.40 26.91 5.34
N GLY A 168 10.51 27.17 4.04
CA GLY A 168 11.70 26.84 3.26
C GLY A 168 12.96 27.58 3.73
N GLU A 169 12.82 28.84 4.14
CA GLU A 169 13.90 29.63 4.76
C GLU A 169 14.34 29.02 6.09
N LEU A 170 13.39 28.60 6.94
CA LEU A 170 13.70 27.90 8.19
C LEU A 170 14.44 26.58 7.94
N ILE A 171 13.96 25.74 7.01
CA ILE A 171 14.60 24.46 6.70
C ILE A 171 16.04 24.70 6.21
N ARG A 172 16.25 25.70 5.34
CA ARG A 172 17.59 26.04 4.84
C ARG A 172 18.52 26.44 5.99
N GLU A 173 18.05 27.29 6.89
CA GLU A 173 18.83 27.69 8.07
C GLU A 173 19.17 26.49 8.96
N CYS A 174 18.25 25.54 9.14
CA CYS A 174 18.51 24.30 9.89
C CYS A 174 19.60 23.46 9.21
N LEU A 175 19.52 23.31 7.89
CA LEU A 175 20.51 22.58 7.08
C LEU A 175 21.89 23.24 7.16
N ASP A 176 21.96 24.57 7.04
CA ASP A 176 23.21 25.33 7.13
C ASP A 176 23.87 25.19 8.51
N GLN A 177 23.08 24.96 9.56
CA GLN A 177 23.54 24.72 10.93
C GLN A 177 23.77 23.24 11.26
N GLY A 178 23.42 22.32 10.36
CA GLY A 178 23.49 20.87 10.61
C GLY A 178 22.53 20.37 11.70
N ILE A 179 21.40 21.06 11.90
CA ILE A 179 20.37 20.70 12.89
C ILE A 179 19.05 20.32 12.20
N THR A 180 18.18 19.60 12.91
CA THR A 180 16.82 19.33 12.45
C THR A 180 15.85 20.44 12.88
N ILE A 181 14.69 20.50 12.22
CA ILE A 181 13.66 21.51 12.54
C ILE A 181 13.20 21.43 14.00
N SER A 182 13.15 20.22 14.58
CA SER A 182 12.83 19.99 16.00
C SER A 182 13.91 20.45 16.97
N GLN A 183 15.15 20.64 16.50
CA GLN A 183 16.26 21.16 17.31
C GLN A 183 16.32 22.70 17.28
N THR A 184 15.47 23.37 16.48
CA THR A 184 15.42 24.82 16.40
C THR A 184 14.95 25.44 17.72
N LYS A 185 15.63 26.50 18.17
CA LYS A 185 15.22 27.24 19.38
C LYS A 185 13.82 27.86 19.21
N PRO A 186 12.94 27.78 20.23
CA PRO A 186 11.59 28.38 20.18
C PRO A 186 11.57 29.85 19.74
N ASP A 187 12.52 30.66 20.24
CA ASP A 187 12.61 32.08 19.90
C ASP A 187 12.87 32.33 18.40
N ARG A 188 13.59 31.43 17.73
CA ARG A 188 13.86 31.54 16.30
C ARG A 188 12.61 31.20 15.50
N LEU A 189 11.84 30.22 15.96
CA LEU A 189 10.58 29.80 15.35
C LEU A 189 9.52 30.92 15.44
N MET A 190 9.44 31.62 16.57
CA MET A 190 8.54 32.78 16.70
C MET A 190 8.91 33.95 15.77
N LYS A 191 10.18 34.09 15.40
CA LYS A 191 10.65 35.12 14.46
C LYS A 191 10.22 34.87 13.01
N ILE A 192 9.69 33.69 12.68
CA ILE A 192 9.24 33.36 11.32
C ILE A 192 7.94 34.08 10.98
N HIS A 193 6.97 34.05 11.90
CA HIS A 193 5.72 34.78 11.74
C HIS A 193 5.01 34.96 13.10
N PRO A 194 4.46 36.16 13.40
CA PRO A 194 3.80 36.43 14.68
C PRO A 194 2.52 35.61 14.93
N SER A 195 1.96 34.98 13.89
CA SER A 195 0.78 34.12 14.04
C SER A 195 1.12 32.70 14.53
N LEU A 196 2.40 32.32 14.59
CA LEU A 196 2.80 31.00 15.10
C LEU A 196 2.55 30.91 16.61
N PRO A 197 2.06 29.76 17.11
CA PRO A 197 1.76 29.60 18.52
C PRO A 197 3.04 29.57 19.35
N GLU A 198 2.98 30.04 20.60
CA GLU A 198 4.11 29.98 21.53
C GLU A 198 4.61 28.55 21.73
N LYS A 199 3.69 27.58 21.80
CA LYS A 199 3.99 26.13 21.85
C LYS A 199 4.10 25.51 20.46
N PHE A 200 4.97 26.05 19.63
CA PHE A 200 5.21 25.56 18.27
C PHE A 200 5.66 24.08 18.21
N SER A 201 6.29 23.57 19.27
CA SER A 201 6.65 22.14 19.41
C SER A 201 5.47 21.20 19.18
N ASP A 202 4.24 21.65 19.48
CA ASP A 202 3.01 20.88 19.27
C ASP A 202 2.66 20.70 17.77
N LEU A 203 3.17 21.56 16.89
CA LEU A 203 3.04 21.40 15.45
C LEU A 203 4.00 20.33 14.92
N LEU A 204 5.14 20.15 15.59
CA LEU A 204 6.19 19.20 15.26
C LEU A 204 6.05 17.85 16.00
N ASP A 205 4.87 17.57 16.55
CA ASP A 205 4.53 16.26 17.11
C ASP A 205 3.91 15.37 16.00
N PRO A 206 4.56 14.25 15.61
CA PRO A 206 4.03 13.34 14.59
C PRO A 206 2.61 12.83 14.89
N HIS A 207 2.30 12.54 16.15
CA HIS A 207 0.97 12.06 16.52
C HIS A 207 -0.09 13.13 16.28
N ARG A 208 0.20 14.38 16.66
CA ARG A 208 -0.73 15.49 16.41
C ARG A 208 -0.88 15.79 14.92
N ALA A 209 0.20 15.66 14.14
CA ALA A 209 0.14 15.80 12.68
C ALA A 209 -0.82 14.77 12.05
N ILE A 210 -0.74 13.51 12.49
CA ILE A 210 -1.66 12.45 12.04
C ILE A 210 -3.11 12.76 12.45
N GLU A 211 -3.35 13.19 13.69
CA GLU A 211 -4.70 13.49 14.16
C GLU A 211 -5.35 14.69 13.45
N ARG A 212 -4.56 15.64 12.93
CA ARG A 212 -5.06 16.74 12.09
C ARG A 212 -5.63 16.26 10.76
N ARG A 213 -5.23 15.09 10.25
CA ARG A 213 -5.74 14.49 9.01
C ARG A 213 -7.05 13.73 9.27
N SER A 214 -8.05 14.44 9.81
CA SER A 214 -9.35 13.89 10.24
C SER A 214 -10.46 13.93 9.19
N GLN A 215 -10.16 14.41 7.99
CA GLN A 215 -11.08 14.40 6.85
C GLN A 215 -11.39 12.97 6.40
N TYR A 216 -12.46 12.80 5.61
CA TYR A 216 -12.79 11.51 5.01
C TYR A 216 -11.60 10.96 4.21
N GLY A 217 -11.20 9.72 4.51
CA GLY A 217 -10.03 9.08 3.90
C GLY A 217 -8.68 9.49 4.51
N GLY A 218 -8.66 10.36 5.53
CA GLY A 218 -7.43 10.77 6.21
C GLY A 218 -6.84 9.71 7.13
N THR A 219 -5.73 10.02 7.79
CA THR A 219 -4.94 9.08 8.61
C THR A 219 -5.17 9.21 10.11
N SER A 220 -6.03 10.12 10.58
CA SER A 220 -6.33 10.25 12.01
C SER A 220 -6.90 8.95 12.59
N SER A 221 -6.76 8.76 13.91
CA SER A 221 -7.32 7.59 14.60
C SER A 221 -8.81 7.42 14.35
N THR A 222 -9.56 8.53 14.30
CA THR A 222 -11.00 8.51 13.99
C THR A 222 -11.26 8.10 12.54
N SER A 223 -10.51 8.62 11.57
CA SER A 223 -10.66 8.24 10.17
C SER A 223 -10.31 6.77 9.94
N ALA A 224 -9.22 6.28 10.52
CA ALA A 224 -8.82 4.88 10.43
C ALA A 224 -9.89 3.94 11.02
N ARG A 225 -10.45 4.27 12.20
CA ARG A 225 -11.56 3.49 12.78
C ARG A 225 -12.78 3.45 11.88
N ASN A 226 -13.15 4.59 11.28
CA ASN A 226 -14.28 4.65 10.36
C ASN A 226 -14.05 3.78 9.11
N GLN A 227 -12.84 3.77 8.56
CA GLN A 227 -12.49 2.90 7.42
C GLN A 227 -12.54 1.42 7.79
N ILE A 228 -12.10 1.04 9.00
CA ILE A 228 -12.23 -0.34 9.50
C ILE A 228 -13.71 -0.75 9.59
N LEU A 229 -14.58 0.13 10.09
CA LEU A 229 -16.02 -0.15 10.16
C LEU A 229 -16.64 -0.31 8.78
N GLN A 230 -16.30 0.56 7.82
CA GLN A 230 -16.77 0.46 6.44
C GLN A 230 -16.30 -0.84 5.77
N ALA A 231 -15.05 -1.22 5.99
CA ALA A 231 -14.50 -2.48 5.47
C ALA A 231 -15.25 -3.70 6.03
N ARG A 232 -15.58 -3.70 7.33
CA ARG A 232 -16.39 -4.77 7.95
C ARG A 232 -17.79 -4.85 7.34
N GLN A 233 -18.47 -3.72 7.21
CA GLN A 233 -19.80 -3.66 6.57
C GLN A 233 -19.77 -4.17 5.13
N LEU A 234 -18.72 -3.84 4.37
CA LEU A 234 -18.55 -4.35 3.01
C LEU A 234 -18.41 -5.88 3.00
N LEU A 235 -17.60 -6.44 3.90
CA LEU A 235 -17.42 -7.89 4.01
C LEU A 235 -18.74 -8.59 4.39
N ASP A 236 -19.47 -8.06 5.37
CA ASP A 236 -20.75 -8.62 5.81
C ASP A 236 -21.82 -8.61 4.70
N ASN A 237 -21.78 -7.61 3.81
CA ASN A 237 -22.68 -7.52 2.65
C ASN A 237 -22.26 -8.39 1.46
N THR A 238 -21.03 -8.93 1.48
CA THR A 238 -20.47 -9.74 0.38
C THR A 238 -20.59 -11.25 0.66
N THR A 239 -20.79 -11.64 1.93
CA THR A 239 -21.13 -13.00 2.38
C THR A 239 -22.64 -13.26 2.35
#